data_AF-A0A3M6AC05-F1
#
_entry.id   AF-A0A3M6AC05-F1
#
_cell.length_a   1.000
_cell.length_b   1.000
_cell.length_c   1.000
_cell.angle_alpha   90.00
_cell.angle_beta   90.00
_cell.angle_gamma   90.00
#
_symmetry.space_group_name_H-M   'P 1'
#
loop_
_entity.id
_entity.type
_entity.pdbx_description
1 polymer ?
#
loop_
_entity_poly.entity_id
_entity_poly.type
_entity_poly.pdbx_seq_one_letter_code
_entity_poly.pdbx_strand_id
1 'polypeptide(L)'
;MPLFENALSSPAELEARLRMHRLPEIGPKRFSRLIEAFGSASSALSAPASAWRALGIPGACAEARRAPSVRDGASAALTWLERPAQHLLMWDDPCYPALLAEIADPPPLLFIAGDPSILERPQLGMVGSRRASRPGLDTARAFARSLAGAGFVITSGLARGIDGAAHQGALDVGGHTIGVLGTGLEKLYPQQHLALAAQMAAQGGAVISEFPLDAEPQPSNFPRRNRIMVR
;
A
#
# COMPACT_ATOMS: atom_id res chain seq x y z
N MET A 1 3.03 -13.69 -19.28
CA MET A 1 1.67 -13.14 -19.50
C MET A 1 1.50 -11.98 -18.54
N PRO A 2 1.03 -10.80 -18.97
CA PRO A 2 0.84 -9.70 -18.05
C PRO A 2 -0.43 -9.99 -17.24
N LEU A 3 -0.27 -10.50 -16.02
CA LEU A 3 -1.36 -10.79 -15.08
C LEU A 3 -2.04 -9.51 -14.52
N PHE A 4 -1.61 -8.33 -14.96
CA PHE A 4 -1.97 -7.04 -14.37
C PHE A 4 -2.09 -5.93 -15.43
N GLU A 5 -2.65 -6.23 -16.61
CA GLU A 5 -3.19 -5.16 -17.44
C GLU A 5 -4.45 -4.62 -16.73
N ASN A 6 -4.37 -3.38 -16.23
CA ASN A 6 -5.43 -2.59 -15.58
C ASN A 6 -6.71 -2.51 -16.44
N ALA A 7 -7.42 -3.62 -16.60
CA ALA A 7 -8.48 -3.78 -17.61
C ALA A 7 -9.85 -3.25 -17.17
N LEU A 8 -9.98 -2.73 -15.95
CA LEU A 8 -11.30 -2.49 -15.34
C LEU A 8 -11.77 -1.05 -15.34
N SER A 9 -10.88 -0.07 -15.50
CA SER A 9 -11.26 1.33 -15.45
C SER A 9 -10.65 2.13 -16.59
N SER A 10 -11.45 3.05 -17.14
CA SER A 10 -10.97 4.01 -18.14
C SER A 10 -9.86 4.89 -17.54
N PRO A 11 -8.95 5.47 -18.35
CA PRO A 11 -7.91 6.35 -17.83
C PRO A 11 -8.45 7.50 -16.97
N ALA A 12 -9.61 8.05 -17.35
CA ALA A 12 -10.29 9.10 -16.58
C ALA A 12 -10.78 8.60 -15.21
N GLU A 13 -11.30 7.38 -15.15
CA GLU A 13 -11.75 6.77 -13.89
C GLU A 13 -10.58 6.44 -12.96
N LEU A 14 -9.47 5.94 -13.52
CA LEU A 14 -8.24 5.73 -12.77
C LEU A 14 -7.71 7.04 -12.17
N GLU A 15 -7.60 8.11 -12.97
CA GLU A 15 -7.19 9.43 -12.49
C GLU A 15 -8.14 9.92 -11.38
N ALA A 16 -9.45 9.77 -11.57
CA ALA A 16 -10.45 10.18 -10.59
C ALA A 16 -10.31 9.43 -9.26
N ARG A 17 -10.04 8.12 -9.29
CA ARG A 17 -9.78 7.31 -8.10
C ARG A 17 -8.52 7.76 -7.37
N LEU A 18 -7.44 8.02 -8.11
CA LEU A 18 -6.20 8.58 -7.55
C LEU A 18 -6.43 9.95 -6.89
N ARG A 19 -7.19 10.83 -7.54
CA ARG A 19 -7.56 12.13 -6.97
C ARG A 19 -8.37 11.98 -5.70
N MET A 20 -9.39 11.12 -5.70
CA MET A 20 -10.26 10.89 -4.54
C MET A 20 -9.48 10.31 -3.36
N HIS A 21 -8.56 9.37 -3.62
CA HIS A 21 -7.69 8.77 -2.61
C HIS A 21 -6.77 9.77 -1.90
N ARG A 22 -6.35 10.83 -2.61
CA ARG A 22 -5.51 11.91 -2.08
C ARG A 22 -6.27 12.94 -1.24
N LEU A 23 -7.59 12.90 -1.24
CA LEU A 23 -8.37 13.92 -0.54
C LEU A 23 -8.18 13.83 0.98
N PRO A 24 -8.14 14.98 1.67
CA PRO A 24 -8.03 14.98 3.12
C PRO A 24 -9.22 14.25 3.72
N GLU A 25 -8.93 13.47 4.76
CA GLU A 25 -9.90 12.69 5.52
C GLU A 25 -10.71 11.66 4.71
N ILE A 26 -10.30 11.30 3.49
CA ILE A 26 -10.86 10.14 2.79
C ILE A 26 -10.15 8.87 3.26
N GLY A 27 -10.83 8.12 4.12
CA GLY A 27 -10.50 6.74 4.44
C GLY A 27 -11.31 5.74 3.61
N PRO A 28 -11.04 4.43 3.74
CA PRO A 28 -11.72 3.36 2.98
C PRO A 28 -13.24 3.49 2.97
N LYS A 29 -13.87 3.64 4.14
CA LYS A 29 -15.35 3.76 4.25
C LYS A 29 -15.93 4.95 3.48
N ARG A 30 -15.26 6.10 3.50
CA ARG A 30 -15.72 7.30 2.78
C ARG A 30 -15.47 7.17 1.29
N PHE A 31 -14.37 6.53 0.90
CA PHE A 31 -14.09 6.19 -0.49
C PHE A 31 -15.20 5.31 -1.07
N SER A 32 -15.52 4.18 -0.40
CA SER A 32 -16.60 3.27 -0.83
C SER A 32 -17.95 3.97 -0.88
N ARG A 33 -18.30 4.77 0.15
CA ARG A 33 -19.56 5.53 0.17
C ARG A 33 -19.70 6.48 -1.03
N LEU A 34 -18.61 7.12 -1.46
CA LEU A 34 -18.64 8.00 -2.64
C LEU A 34 -18.84 7.20 -3.93
N ILE A 35 -18.16 6.06 -4.08
CA ILE A 35 -18.36 5.18 -5.24
C ILE A 35 -19.79 4.63 -5.26
N GLU A 36 -20.31 4.13 -4.14
CA GLU A 36 -21.67 3.59 -4.03
C GLU A 36 -22.74 4.64 -4.36
N ALA A 37 -22.58 5.88 -3.90
CA ALA A 37 -23.56 6.94 -4.10
C ALA A 37 -23.56 7.52 -5.52
N PHE A 38 -22.40 7.59 -6.18
CA PHE A 38 -22.25 8.25 -7.48
C PHE A 38 -21.96 7.29 -8.65
N GLY A 39 -21.77 6.00 -8.37
CA GLY A 39 -21.47 4.94 -9.33
C GLY A 39 -20.02 4.88 -9.82
N SER A 40 -19.27 5.98 -9.74
CA SER A 40 -17.85 6.05 -10.12
C SER A 40 -17.12 7.21 -9.44
N ALA A 41 -15.79 7.17 -9.40
CA ALA A 41 -14.99 8.27 -8.87
C ALA A 41 -15.10 9.52 -9.76
N SER A 42 -15.19 9.32 -11.09
CA SER A 42 -15.37 10.40 -12.05
C SER A 42 -16.68 11.17 -11.81
N SER A 43 -17.79 10.45 -11.62
CA SER A 43 -19.08 11.03 -11.25
C SER A 43 -19.03 11.72 -9.89
N ALA A 44 -18.38 11.09 -8.90
CA ALA A 44 -18.24 11.67 -7.56
C ALA A 44 -17.51 13.02 -7.61
N LEU A 45 -16.36 13.12 -8.29
CA LEU A 45 -15.59 14.37 -8.38
C LEU A 45 -16.32 15.47 -9.16
N SER A 46 -17.18 15.09 -10.10
CA SER A 46 -18.00 16.00 -10.90
C SER A 46 -19.21 16.52 -10.13
N ALA A 47 -19.65 15.81 -9.09
CA ALA A 47 -20.78 16.20 -8.26
C ALA A 47 -20.55 17.53 -7.50
N PRO A 48 -21.62 18.28 -7.18
CA PRO A 48 -21.51 19.47 -6.37
C PRO A 48 -21.13 19.13 -4.92
N ALA A 49 -20.43 20.06 -4.24
CA ALA A 49 -20.02 19.89 -2.84
C ALA A 49 -21.20 19.66 -1.89
N SER A 50 -22.38 20.18 -2.23
CA SER A 50 -23.63 19.95 -1.49
C SER A 50 -24.03 18.48 -1.46
N ALA A 51 -23.83 17.73 -2.55
CA ALA A 51 -24.14 16.30 -2.60
C ALA A 51 -23.21 15.49 -1.68
N TRP A 52 -21.93 15.86 -1.62
CA TRP A 52 -20.96 15.23 -0.70
C TRP A 52 -21.33 15.50 0.76
N ARG A 53 -21.71 16.74 1.08
CA ARG A 53 -22.18 17.12 2.42
C ARG A 53 -23.44 16.34 2.83
N ALA A 54 -24.38 16.12 1.89
CA ALA A 54 -25.57 15.32 2.13
C ALA A 54 -25.24 13.85 2.49
N LEU A 55 -24.10 13.32 2.03
CA LEU A 55 -23.59 11.98 2.38
C LEU A 55 -22.77 11.95 3.70
N GLY A 56 -22.70 13.09 4.40
CA GLY A 56 -21.89 13.25 5.61
C GLY A 56 -20.38 13.30 5.35
N ILE A 57 -19.96 13.62 4.13
CA ILE A 57 -18.54 13.81 3.81
C ILE A 57 -18.12 15.21 4.28
N PRO A 58 -16.98 15.36 5.00
CA PRO A 58 -16.52 16.65 5.51
C PRO A 58 -16.34 17.69 4.40
N GLY A 59 -16.66 18.94 4.71
CA GLY A 59 -16.51 20.06 3.79
C GLY A 59 -15.07 20.22 3.27
N ALA A 60 -14.07 20.03 4.15
CA ALA A 60 -12.65 20.11 3.78
C ALA A 60 -12.29 19.17 2.61
N CYS A 61 -12.86 17.97 2.60
CA CYS A 61 -12.68 17.00 1.54
C CYS A 61 -13.34 17.45 0.22
N ALA A 62 -14.60 17.88 0.30
CA ALA A 62 -15.34 18.34 -0.88
C ALA A 62 -14.71 19.58 -1.52
N GLU A 63 -14.20 20.52 -0.73
CA GLU A 63 -13.53 21.73 -1.25
C GLU A 63 -12.15 21.40 -1.86
N ALA A 64 -11.39 20.48 -1.26
CA ALA A 64 -10.09 20.06 -1.76
C ALA A 64 -10.16 19.31 -3.12
N ARG A 65 -11.33 18.84 -3.57
CA ARG A 65 -11.48 18.06 -4.82
C ARG A 65 -10.97 18.74 -6.09
N ARG A 66 -10.92 20.08 -6.07
CA ARG A 66 -10.42 20.93 -7.17
C ARG A 66 -9.04 21.52 -6.90
N ALA A 67 -8.40 21.18 -5.78
CA ALA A 67 -7.09 21.69 -5.43
C ALA A 67 -6.02 21.20 -6.45
N PRO A 68 -5.10 22.09 -6.88
CA PRO A 68 -3.99 21.69 -7.77
C PRO A 68 -3.19 20.51 -7.21
N SER A 69 -2.87 20.51 -5.91
CA SER A 69 -2.10 19.44 -5.25
C SER A 69 -2.74 18.05 -5.34
N VAL A 70 -4.07 17.97 -5.44
CA VAL A 70 -4.80 16.71 -5.63
C VAL A 70 -4.64 16.21 -7.07
N ARG A 71 -4.84 17.10 -8.04
CA ARG A 71 -4.69 16.77 -9.48
C ARG A 71 -3.24 16.44 -9.81
N ASP A 72 -2.30 17.28 -9.39
CA ASP A 72 -0.89 17.15 -9.74
C ASP A 72 -0.29 15.89 -9.12
N GLY A 73 -0.70 15.52 -7.90
CA GLY A 73 -0.26 14.27 -7.29
C GLY A 73 -0.93 13.01 -7.88
N ALA A 74 -2.15 13.10 -8.42
CA ALA A 74 -2.74 12.02 -9.21
C ALA A 74 -2.01 11.83 -10.54
N SER A 75 -1.67 12.93 -11.22
CA SER A 75 -0.83 12.92 -12.42
C SER A 75 0.54 12.29 -12.14
N ALA A 76 1.20 12.67 -11.03
CA ALA A 76 2.46 12.06 -10.62
C ALA A 76 2.33 10.55 -10.36
N ALA A 77 1.21 10.09 -9.81
CA ALA A 77 0.95 8.67 -9.62
C ALA A 77 0.75 7.92 -10.95
N LEU A 78 0.08 8.53 -11.93
CA LEU A 78 -0.03 7.97 -13.29
C LEU A 78 1.36 7.83 -13.93
N THR A 79 2.20 8.86 -13.88
CA THR A 79 3.58 8.80 -14.39
C THR A 79 4.43 7.76 -13.63
N TRP A 80 4.19 7.59 -12.32
CA TRP A 80 4.88 6.57 -11.55
C TRP A 80 4.52 5.15 -11.99
N LEU A 81 3.25 4.92 -12.37
CA LEU A 81 2.77 3.63 -12.89
C LEU A 81 3.32 3.26 -14.27
N GLU A 82 3.87 4.22 -15.02
CA GLU A 82 4.55 3.95 -16.29
C GLU A 82 5.93 3.31 -16.09
N ARG A 83 6.48 3.34 -14.85
CA ARG A 83 7.80 2.78 -14.54
C ARG A 83 7.72 1.25 -14.39
N PRO A 84 8.80 0.51 -14.71
CA PRO A 84 8.84 -0.95 -14.51
C PRO A 84 8.60 -1.35 -13.05
N ALA A 85 7.92 -2.48 -12.86
CA ALA A 85 7.61 -3.07 -11.56
C ALA A 85 6.85 -2.13 -10.60
N GLN A 86 6.12 -1.16 -11.13
CA GLN A 86 5.19 -0.33 -10.38
C GLN A 86 3.77 -0.73 -10.73
N HIS A 87 2.98 -1.01 -9.69
CA HIS A 87 1.62 -1.49 -9.84
C HIS A 87 0.69 -0.76 -8.89
N LEU A 88 -0.58 -0.73 -9.26
CA LEU A 88 -1.67 -0.27 -8.42
C LEU A 88 -2.77 -1.32 -8.48
N LEU A 89 -3.15 -1.86 -7.32
CA LEU A 89 -4.34 -2.71 -7.20
C LEU A 89 -5.46 -1.91 -6.55
N MET A 90 -6.67 -2.05 -7.09
CA MET A 90 -7.88 -1.44 -6.56
C MET A 90 -8.75 -2.51 -5.92
N TRP A 91 -9.50 -2.16 -4.87
CA TRP A 91 -10.29 -3.14 -4.09
C TRP A 91 -11.33 -3.93 -4.91
N ASP A 92 -11.78 -3.37 -6.03
CA ASP A 92 -12.73 -3.96 -6.97
C ASP A 92 -12.05 -4.66 -8.17
N ASP A 93 -10.72 -4.83 -8.11
CA ASP A 93 -9.94 -5.60 -9.07
C ASP A 93 -9.96 -7.11 -8.72
N PRO A 94 -10.22 -8.03 -9.68
CA PRO A 94 -10.10 -9.47 -9.46
C PRO A 94 -8.71 -9.92 -9.00
N CYS A 95 -7.66 -9.14 -9.26
CA CYS A 95 -6.30 -9.39 -8.80
C CYS A 95 -6.01 -8.80 -7.42
N TYR A 96 -6.98 -8.15 -6.78
CA TYR A 96 -6.82 -7.63 -5.43
C TYR A 96 -6.72 -8.77 -4.41
N PRO A 97 -5.78 -8.73 -3.44
CA PRO A 97 -5.51 -9.89 -2.60
C PRO A 97 -6.74 -10.32 -1.77
N ALA A 98 -7.19 -11.56 -1.93
CA ALA A 98 -8.46 -12.03 -1.35
C ALA A 98 -8.51 -11.85 0.19
N LEU A 99 -7.46 -12.28 0.90
CA LEU A 99 -7.36 -12.09 2.36
C LEU A 99 -7.29 -10.61 2.77
N LEU A 100 -6.75 -9.74 1.90
CA LEU A 100 -6.74 -8.31 2.16
C LEU A 100 -8.13 -7.70 1.97
N ALA A 101 -8.95 -8.22 1.06
CA ALA A 101 -10.33 -7.77 0.86
C ALA A 101 -11.23 -8.12 2.06
N GLU A 102 -10.92 -9.16 2.83
CA GLU A 102 -11.70 -9.62 3.98
C GLU A 102 -11.50 -8.80 5.27
N ILE A 103 -10.48 -7.94 5.33
CA ILE A 103 -10.26 -7.12 6.53
C ILE A 103 -11.37 -6.08 6.69
N ALA A 104 -11.58 -5.58 7.92
CA ALA A 104 -12.68 -4.64 8.21
C ALA A 104 -12.63 -3.30 7.42
N ASP A 105 -11.43 -2.86 7.02
CA ASP A 105 -11.18 -1.61 6.30
C ASP A 105 -10.12 -1.82 5.19
N PRO A 106 -10.48 -2.54 4.11
CA PRO A 106 -9.54 -2.87 3.03
C PRO A 106 -9.12 -1.57 2.31
N PRO A 107 -7.83 -1.37 2.02
CA PRO A 107 -7.40 -0.14 1.34
C PRO A 107 -7.98 -0.09 -0.08
N PRO A 108 -8.69 0.99 -0.47
CA PRO A 108 -9.33 1.07 -1.78
C PRO A 108 -8.32 1.08 -2.93
N LEU A 109 -7.11 1.58 -2.66
CA LEU A 109 -5.96 1.61 -3.55
C LEU A 109 -4.74 1.08 -2.80
N LEU A 110 -3.98 0.20 -3.44
CA LEU A 110 -2.73 -0.35 -2.94
C LEU A 110 -1.62 -0.18 -3.98
N PHE A 111 -0.66 0.71 -3.69
CA PHE A 111 0.52 0.92 -4.51
C PHE A 111 1.57 -0.15 -4.19
N ILE A 112 2.24 -0.66 -5.23
CA ILE A 112 3.18 -1.78 -5.13
C ILE A 112 4.41 -1.48 -5.97
N ALA A 113 5.59 -1.56 -5.35
CA ALA A 113 6.88 -1.60 -6.01
C ALA A 113 7.49 -3.00 -5.88
N GLY A 114 7.62 -3.73 -6.99
CA GLY A 114 8.05 -5.13 -7.02
C GLY A 114 6.99 -6.05 -7.62
N ASP A 115 7.01 -7.33 -7.25
CA ASP A 115 6.09 -8.33 -7.81
C ASP A 115 4.74 -8.34 -7.07
N PRO A 116 3.61 -7.97 -7.70
CA PRO A 116 2.29 -8.03 -7.06
C PRO A 116 1.78 -9.45 -6.83
N SER A 117 2.26 -10.46 -7.56
CA SER A 117 1.75 -11.84 -7.48
C SER A 117 2.03 -12.50 -6.12
N ILE A 118 3.05 -12.03 -5.39
CA ILE A 118 3.41 -12.56 -4.07
C ILE A 118 2.37 -12.23 -2.99
N LEU A 119 1.47 -11.26 -3.23
CA LEU A 119 0.46 -10.83 -2.27
C LEU A 119 -0.62 -11.89 -2.00
N GLU A 120 -0.76 -12.87 -2.89
CA GLU A 120 -1.68 -14.02 -2.76
C GLU A 120 -1.00 -15.27 -2.20
N ARG A 121 0.31 -15.25 -2.03
CA ARG A 121 1.04 -16.40 -1.48
C ARG A 121 0.82 -16.52 0.03
N PRO A 122 0.97 -17.74 0.60
CA PRO A 122 0.99 -17.93 2.04
C PRO A 122 2.02 -17.02 2.71
N GLN A 123 1.55 -16.15 3.61
CA GLN A 123 2.34 -15.11 4.25
C GLN A 123 2.40 -15.31 5.76
N LEU A 124 3.49 -14.85 6.38
CA LEU A 124 3.62 -14.75 7.83
C LEU A 124 4.05 -13.33 8.21
N GLY A 125 3.21 -12.68 9.01
CA GLY A 125 3.49 -11.39 9.62
C GLY A 125 4.56 -11.52 10.71
N MET A 126 5.69 -10.84 10.55
CA MET A 126 6.73 -10.74 11.58
C MET A 126 6.85 -9.31 12.07
N VAL A 127 6.58 -9.07 13.35
CA VAL A 127 6.62 -7.74 13.97
C VAL A 127 7.44 -7.78 15.25
N GLY A 128 8.00 -6.64 15.65
CA GLY A 128 8.65 -6.53 16.95
C GLY A 128 9.28 -5.18 17.25
N SER A 129 10.19 -5.16 18.23
CA SER A 129 10.79 -3.92 18.72
C SER A 129 11.63 -3.21 17.66
N ARG A 130 11.45 -1.88 17.58
CA ARG A 130 12.30 -0.98 16.78
C ARG A 130 13.71 -0.80 17.37
N ARG A 131 13.88 -1.15 18.64
CA ARG A 131 15.15 -1.12 19.40
C ARG A 131 15.40 -2.51 20.00
N ALA A 132 15.53 -3.51 19.14
CA ALA A 132 15.78 -4.88 19.56
C ALA A 132 17.23 -5.09 20.00
N SER A 133 17.44 -5.99 20.97
CA SER A 133 18.76 -6.45 21.35
C SER A 133 19.38 -7.30 20.25
N ARG A 134 20.71 -7.48 20.27
CA ARG A 134 21.38 -8.35 19.29
C ARG A 134 20.81 -9.77 19.24
N PRO A 135 20.60 -10.47 20.38
CA PRO A 135 19.93 -11.78 20.38
C PRO A 135 18.52 -11.74 19.76
N GLY A 136 17.76 -10.67 19.99
CA GLY A 136 16.43 -10.52 19.39
C GLY A 136 16.48 -10.37 17.87
N LEU A 137 17.46 -9.63 17.35
CA LEU A 137 17.69 -9.51 15.90
C LEU A 137 18.12 -10.85 15.28
N ASP A 138 19.06 -11.55 15.92
CA ASP A 138 19.55 -12.84 15.44
C ASP A 138 18.40 -13.88 15.43
N THR A 139 17.55 -13.84 16.46
CA THR A 139 16.35 -14.70 16.55
C THR A 139 15.36 -14.40 15.43
N ALA A 140 14.99 -13.13 15.22
CA ALA A 140 14.07 -12.75 14.15
C ALA A 140 14.60 -13.16 12.76
N ARG A 141 15.90 -12.96 12.51
CA ARG A 141 16.55 -13.38 11.27
C ARG A 141 16.51 -14.90 11.09
N ALA A 142 16.80 -15.67 12.15
CA ALA A 142 16.78 -17.13 12.11
C ALA A 142 15.38 -17.69 11.84
N PHE A 143 14.34 -17.13 12.49
CA PHE A 143 12.95 -17.49 12.22
C PHE A 143 12.56 -17.19 10.77
N ALA A 144 12.86 -15.99 10.28
CA ALA A 144 12.54 -15.60 8.91
C ALA A 144 13.25 -16.50 7.88
N ARG A 145 14.52 -16.85 8.09
CA ARG A 145 15.25 -17.81 7.26
C ARG A 145 14.56 -19.16 7.18
N SER A 146 14.16 -19.70 8.34
CA SER A 146 13.50 -21.00 8.44
C SER A 146 12.15 -21.00 7.70
N LEU A 147 11.32 -20.01 7.99
CA LEU A 147 9.97 -19.88 7.41
C LEU A 147 10.01 -19.59 5.90
N ALA A 148 10.90 -18.70 5.47
CA ALA A 148 11.07 -18.41 4.06
C ALA A 148 11.65 -19.61 3.29
N GLY A 149 12.57 -20.36 3.88
CA GLY A 149 13.09 -21.61 3.34
C GLY A 149 12.02 -22.71 3.20
N ALA A 150 10.97 -22.64 4.02
CA ALA A 150 9.79 -23.50 3.91
C ALA A 150 8.74 -23.00 2.89
N GLY A 151 9.00 -21.87 2.20
CA GLY A 151 8.16 -21.36 1.12
C GLY A 151 7.19 -20.24 1.50
N PHE A 152 7.15 -19.83 2.77
CA PHE A 152 6.33 -18.70 3.22
C PHE A 152 6.91 -17.36 2.77
N VAL A 153 6.04 -16.41 2.43
CA VAL A 153 6.44 -15.01 2.22
C VAL A 153 6.47 -14.30 3.57
N ILE A 154 7.58 -13.64 3.90
CA ILE A 154 7.69 -12.89 5.15
C ILE A 154 7.11 -11.49 4.93
N THR A 155 6.06 -11.14 5.67
CA THR A 155 5.44 -9.81 5.62
C THR A 155 5.81 -9.02 6.87
N SER A 156 6.36 -7.82 6.69
CA SER A 156 6.74 -6.97 7.82
C SER A 156 6.72 -5.50 7.41
N GLY A 157 7.03 -4.62 8.35
CA GLY A 157 6.82 -3.20 8.20
C GLY A 157 7.98 -2.39 7.67
N LEU A 158 9.08 -3.04 7.32
CA LEU A 158 10.34 -2.41 6.98
C LEU A 158 10.84 -1.41 8.04
N ALA A 159 10.34 -1.46 9.29
CA ALA A 159 10.82 -0.60 10.36
C ALA A 159 12.23 -1.01 10.81
N ARG A 160 12.88 -0.16 11.63
CA ARG A 160 14.13 -0.55 12.30
C ARG A 160 13.92 -1.79 13.18
N GLY A 161 15.01 -2.50 13.48
CA GLY A 161 14.98 -3.58 14.45
C GLY A 161 14.46 -4.90 13.85
N ILE A 162 13.45 -5.50 14.49
CA ILE A 162 12.95 -6.83 14.15
C ILE A 162 12.47 -6.91 12.70
N ASP A 163 11.74 -5.92 12.19
CA ASP A 163 11.24 -5.92 10.81
C ASP A 163 12.39 -6.04 9.79
N GLY A 164 13.42 -5.20 9.92
CA GLY A 164 14.60 -5.26 9.05
C GLY A 164 15.33 -6.60 9.12
N ALA A 165 15.46 -7.18 10.32
CA ALA A 165 16.08 -8.50 10.50
C ALA A 165 15.24 -9.63 9.87
N ALA A 166 13.92 -9.54 9.93
CA ALA A 166 13.01 -10.50 9.31
C ALA A 166 13.12 -10.47 7.78
N HIS A 167 13.08 -9.28 7.17
CA HIS A 167 13.30 -9.12 5.73
C HIS A 167 14.66 -9.67 5.29
N GLN A 168 15.72 -9.32 6.01
CA GLN A 168 17.06 -9.82 5.69
C GLN A 168 17.13 -11.35 5.79
N GLY A 169 16.51 -11.95 6.81
CA GLY A 169 16.47 -13.39 6.97
C GLY A 169 15.76 -14.11 5.82
N ALA A 170 14.66 -13.55 5.30
CA ALA A 170 14.00 -14.10 4.12
C ALA A 170 14.92 -14.08 2.88
N LEU A 171 15.60 -12.95 2.65
CA LEU A 171 16.50 -12.76 1.51
C LEU A 171 17.75 -13.64 1.57
N ASP A 172 18.27 -13.94 2.77
CA ASP A 172 19.46 -14.78 2.94
C ASP A 172 19.33 -16.20 2.37
N VAL A 173 18.10 -16.69 2.23
CA VAL A 173 17.78 -18.03 1.69
C VAL A 173 17.16 -17.95 0.29
N GLY A 174 17.16 -16.77 -0.35
CA GLY A 174 16.49 -16.54 -1.63
C GLY A 174 14.97 -16.63 -1.54
N GLY A 175 14.41 -16.44 -0.35
CA GLY A 175 12.97 -16.39 -0.13
C GLY A 175 12.37 -15.02 -0.47
N HIS A 176 11.04 -14.93 -0.44
CA HIS A 176 10.31 -13.72 -0.81
C HIS A 176 9.83 -12.98 0.43
N THR A 177 9.70 -11.66 0.31
CA THR A 177 9.25 -10.82 1.42
C THR A 177 8.50 -9.57 0.95
N ILE A 178 7.54 -9.12 1.76
CA ILE A 178 6.70 -7.95 1.52
C ILE A 178 6.91 -6.92 2.62
N GLY A 179 7.34 -5.72 2.24
CA GLY A 179 7.46 -4.57 3.14
C GLY A 179 6.23 -3.69 3.06
N VAL A 180 5.52 -3.50 4.16
CA VAL A 180 4.31 -2.66 4.19
C VAL A 180 4.64 -1.30 4.82
N LEU A 181 4.53 -0.21 4.07
CA LEU A 181 4.95 1.12 4.54
C LEU A 181 3.83 1.91 5.23
N GLY A 182 4.20 2.64 6.29
CA GLY A 182 3.35 3.68 6.90
C GLY A 182 3.46 5.05 6.21
N THR A 183 4.07 5.08 5.02
CA THR A 183 4.38 6.27 4.21
C THR A 183 4.04 5.97 2.76
N GLY A 184 4.07 6.98 1.91
CA GLY A 184 4.11 6.78 0.47
C GLY A 184 5.41 6.09 0.02
N LEU A 185 5.36 5.39 -1.11
CA LEU A 185 6.53 4.66 -1.64
C LEU A 185 7.71 5.57 -1.98
N GLU A 186 7.48 6.83 -2.38
CA GLU A 186 8.54 7.81 -2.63
C GLU A 186 9.05 8.48 -1.34
N LYS A 187 8.43 8.18 -0.20
CA LYS A 187 8.80 8.66 1.14
C LYS A 187 9.19 7.51 2.06
N LEU A 188 9.86 6.49 1.52
CA LEU A 188 10.25 5.30 2.29
C LEU A 188 10.99 5.70 3.58
N TYR A 189 10.48 5.20 4.70
CA TYR A 189 11.05 5.41 6.01
C TYR A 189 11.18 4.08 6.77
N PRO A 190 12.34 3.81 7.41
CA PRO A 190 13.52 4.67 7.55
C PRO A 190 14.44 4.63 6.31
N GLN A 191 15.12 5.75 6.03
CA GLN A 191 16.00 5.91 4.84
C GLN A 191 17.10 4.84 4.74
N GLN A 192 17.60 4.35 5.87
CA GLN A 192 18.60 3.27 5.90
C GLN A 192 18.13 1.94 5.28
N HIS A 193 16.82 1.75 5.07
CA HIS A 193 16.26 0.54 4.48
C HIS A 193 15.95 0.69 2.99
N LEU A 194 16.39 1.77 2.32
CA LEU A 194 16.27 1.92 0.88
C LEU A 194 16.97 0.79 0.12
N ALA A 195 18.21 0.45 0.52
CA ALA A 195 18.95 -0.65 -0.10
C ALA A 195 18.27 -2.01 0.11
N LEU A 196 17.72 -2.23 1.31
CA LEU A 196 16.98 -3.44 1.64
C LEU A 196 15.70 -3.56 0.79
N ALA A 197 14.92 -2.49 0.67
CA ALA A 197 13.74 -2.44 -0.18
C ALA A 197 14.06 -2.72 -1.66
N ALA A 198 15.13 -2.12 -2.18
CA ALA A 198 15.58 -2.38 -3.55
C ALA A 198 15.98 -3.85 -3.74
N GLN A 199 16.68 -4.44 -2.77
CA GLN A 199 17.04 -5.85 -2.79
C GLN A 199 15.79 -6.75 -2.74
N MET A 200 14.79 -6.41 -1.92
CA MET A 200 13.53 -7.15 -1.85
C MET A 200 12.85 -7.20 -3.22
N ALA A 201 12.67 -6.05 -3.87
CA ALA A 201 12.07 -6.00 -5.20
C ALA A 201 12.88 -6.77 -6.26
N ALA A 202 14.22 -6.66 -6.22
CA ALA A 202 15.09 -7.39 -7.14
C ALA A 202 15.05 -8.93 -6.98
N GLN A 203 14.68 -9.43 -5.79
CA GLN A 203 14.53 -10.86 -5.51
C GLN A 203 13.07 -11.33 -5.58
N GLY A 204 12.21 -10.63 -6.34
CA GLY A 204 10.80 -11.02 -6.51
C GLY A 204 9.92 -10.73 -5.29
N GLY A 205 10.40 -9.92 -4.34
CA GLY A 205 9.61 -9.36 -3.25
C GLY A 205 8.85 -8.10 -3.69
N ALA A 206 8.21 -7.44 -2.72
CA ALA A 206 7.52 -6.17 -2.97
C ALA A 206 7.57 -5.22 -1.76
N VAL A 207 7.45 -3.94 -2.04
CA VAL A 207 7.16 -2.90 -1.04
C VAL A 207 5.82 -2.27 -1.40
N ILE A 208 4.91 -2.24 -0.44
CA ILE A 208 3.52 -1.82 -0.66
C ILE A 208 3.12 -0.67 0.26
N SER A 209 2.17 0.15 -0.20
CA SER A 209 1.58 1.21 0.59
C SER A 209 0.13 1.50 0.19
N GLU A 210 -0.72 1.77 1.18
CA GLU A 210 -2.08 2.29 0.95
C GLU A 210 -2.13 3.82 0.85
N PHE A 211 -0.99 4.50 1.03
CA PHE A 211 -0.94 5.96 1.10
C PHE A 211 -0.53 6.56 -0.26
N PRO A 212 -0.89 7.82 -0.54
CA PRO A 212 -0.37 8.51 -1.72
C PRO A 212 1.16 8.45 -1.78
N LEU A 213 1.75 8.39 -2.98
CA LEU A 213 3.18 8.15 -3.19
C LEU A 213 4.11 9.10 -2.41
N ASP A 214 3.69 10.34 -2.25
CA ASP A 214 4.38 11.43 -1.56
C ASP A 214 4.01 11.58 -0.07
N ALA A 215 3.21 10.66 0.48
CA ALA A 215 2.74 10.75 1.86
C ALA A 215 3.89 10.62 2.87
N GLU A 216 4.09 11.67 3.64
CA GLU A 216 5.12 11.75 4.68
C GLU A 216 4.85 10.81 5.87
N PRO A 217 5.88 10.46 6.66
CA PRO A 217 5.72 9.66 7.89
C PRO A 217 4.89 10.41 8.94
N GLN A 218 3.67 9.92 9.16
CA GLN A 218 2.80 10.37 10.24
C GLN A 218 2.64 9.27 11.29
N PRO A 219 2.76 9.57 12.60
CA PRO A 219 2.62 8.57 13.67
C PRO A 219 1.32 7.75 13.60
N SER A 220 0.22 8.37 13.20
CA SER A 220 -1.10 7.74 13.01
C SER A 220 -1.15 6.71 11.88
N ASN A 221 -0.26 6.80 10.88
CA ASN A 221 -0.23 5.87 9.76
C ASN A 221 0.32 4.50 10.15
N PHE A 222 1.20 4.41 11.15
CA PHE A 222 1.85 3.14 11.52
C PHE A 222 0.86 2.13 12.14
N PRO A 223 0.01 2.48 13.12
CA PRO A 223 -1.03 1.58 13.60
C PRO A 223 -2.03 1.20 12.50
N ARG A 224 -2.43 2.17 11.65
CA ARG A 224 -3.35 1.92 10.53
C ARG A 224 -2.77 0.87 9.60
N ARG A 225 -1.52 1.01 9.18
CA ARG A 225 -0.87 0.07 8.27
C ARG A 225 -0.75 -1.34 8.85
N ASN A 226 -0.67 -1.52 10.17
CA ASN A 226 -0.47 -2.85 10.77
C ASN A 226 -1.56 -3.85 10.38
N ARG A 227 -2.80 -3.40 10.15
CA ARG A 227 -3.90 -4.27 9.71
C ARG A 227 -3.63 -4.97 8.36
N ILE A 228 -2.79 -4.39 7.50
CA ILE A 228 -2.43 -4.96 6.20
C ILE A 228 -1.39 -6.09 6.38
N MET A 229 -0.59 -6.05 7.44
CA MET A 229 0.45 -7.05 7.71
C MET A 229 -0.07 -8.33 8.36
N VAL A 230 -1.20 -8.26 9.06
CA VAL A 230 -1.73 -9.34 9.92
C VAL A 230 -2.94 -10.06 9.32
N ARG A 231 -3.09 -9.95 7.99
CA ARG A 231 -4.11 -10.66 7.21
C ARG A 231 -3.70 -12.10 6.93
#